data_AF-A0A2A7WNC8-F1
#
_entry.id   AF-A0A2A7WNC8-F1
#
_cell.length_a   1.000
_cell.length_b   1.000
_cell.length_c   1.000
_cell.angle_alpha   90.00
_cell.angle_beta   90.00
_cell.angle_gamma   90.00
#
_symmetry.space_group_name_H-M   'P 1'
#
loop_
_entity.id
_entity.type
_entity.pdbx_description
1 polymer ?
#
loop_
_entity_poly.entity_id
_entity_poly.type
_entity_poly.pdbx_seq_one_letter_code
_entity_poly.pdbx_strand_id
1 'polypeptide(L)' 'MRLVLTPEEKAIYLDLLEDLLNADTEYEIKSIEFNILNFLNNIKDFRKNVEDFDEKAATAQFVRAGKLKS' A
#
# COMPACT_ATOMS: atom_id res chain seq x y z
N MET A 1 6.11 -10.02 4.11
CA MET A 1 4.64 -10.08 3.98
C MET A 1 4.29 -10.14 2.50
N ARG A 2 3.39 -11.04 2.06
CA ARG A 2 2.84 -10.96 0.69
C ARG A 2 2.04 -9.66 0.59
N LEU A 3 2.28 -8.85 -0.44
CA LEU A 3 1.39 -7.73 -0.73
C LEU A 3 0.05 -8.31 -1.20
N VAL A 4 -0.99 -8.17 -0.38
CA VAL A 4 -2.35 -8.61 -0.75
C VAL A 4 -3.11 -7.39 -1.25
N LEU A 5 -3.05 -7.11 -2.54
CA LEU A 5 -3.79 -6.01 -3.17
C LEU A 5 -5.31 -6.24 -3.05
N THR A 6 -6.09 -5.20 -2.76
CA THR A 6 -7.56 -5.24 -2.87
C THR A 6 -7.99 -5.44 -4.34
N PRO A 7 -9.24 -5.83 -4.62
CA PRO A 7 -9.72 -5.93 -5.99
C PRO A 7 -9.52 -4.64 -6.81
N GLU A 8 -9.74 -3.48 -6.19
CA GLU A 8 -9.57 -2.16 -6.81
C GLU A 8 -8.10 -1.86 -7.06
N GLU A 9 -7.22 -2.10 -6.08
CA GLU A 9 -5.78 -1.93 -6.24
C GLU A 9 -5.21 -2.88 -7.31
N LYS A 10 -5.76 -4.09 -7.43
CA LYS A 10 -5.38 -5.03 -8.50
C LYS A 10 -5.77 -4.52 -9.87
N ALA A 11 -6.95 -3.92 -10.02
CA ALA A 11 -7.40 -3.37 -11.29
C ALA A 11 -6.42 -2.27 -11.74
N ILE A 12 -6.12 -1.31 -10.86
CA ILE A 12 -5.17 -0.22 -11.15
C ILE A 12 -3.77 -0.79 -11.50
N TYR A 13 -3.31 -1.79 -10.75
CA TYR A 13 -2.01 -2.41 -11.02
C TYR A 13 -1.99 -3.13 -12.38
N LEU A 14 -3.07 -3.81 -12.76
CA LEU A 14 -3.19 -4.48 -14.05
C LEU A 14 -3.22 -3.48 -15.19
N ASP A 15 -3.95 -2.37 -15.06
CA ASP A 15 -3.97 -1.30 -16.06
C ASP A 15 -2.56 -0.74 -16.30
N LEU A 16 -1.80 -0.46 -15.23
CA LEU A 16 -0.41 -0.01 -15.34
C LEU A 16 0.51 -1.04 -16.01
N LEU A 17 0.26 -2.33 -15.82
CA LEU A 17 1.02 -3.38 -16.50
C LEU A 17 0.63 -3.51 -17.98
N GLU A 18 -0.64 -3.30 -18.31
CA GLU A 18 -1.10 -3.26 -19.70
C GLU A 18 -0.50 -2.05 -20.43
N ASP A 19 -0.47 -0.88 -19.80
CA ASP A 19 0.22 0.30 -20.31
C ASP A 19 1.70 0.02 -20.57
N LEU A 20 2.37 -0.70 -19.65
CA LEU A 20 3.78 -1.07 -19.79
C LEU A 20 4.01 -2.00 -20.99
N LEU A 21 3.11 -2.96 -21.22
CA LEU A 21 3.18 -3.88 -22.35
C LEU A 21 2.97 -3.16 -23.70
N ASN A 22 2.18 -2.09 -23.69
CA ASN A 22 1.86 -1.29 -24.87
C ASN A 22 2.83 -0.11 -25.10
N ALA A 23 3.83 0.07 -24.24
CA ALA A 23 4.78 1.16 -24.36
C ALA A 23 5.78 0.93 -25.49
N ASP A 24 5.95 1.93 -26.35
CA ASP A 24 6.79 1.83 -27.55
C ASP A 24 8.18 2.44 -27.36
N THR A 25 8.35 3.30 -26.35
CA THR A 25 9.60 4.01 -26.11
C THR A 25 10.21 3.69 -24.74
N GLU A 26 11.55 3.74 -24.66
CA GLU A 26 12.26 3.57 -23.38
C GLU A 26 11.82 4.61 -22.33
N TYR A 27 11.49 5.83 -22.78
CA TYR A 27 11.01 6.89 -21.91
C TYR A 27 9.65 6.54 -21.28
N GLU A 28 8.69 6.06 -22.08
CA GLU A 28 7.37 5.64 -21.60
C GLU A 28 7.50 4.45 -20.65
N ILE A 29 8.29 3.44 -21.02
CA ILE A 29 8.58 2.28 -20.17
C ILE A 29 9.06 2.74 -18.79
N LYS A 30 10.08 3.61 -18.73
CA LYS A 30 10.60 4.12 -17.45
C LYS A 30 9.60 4.96 -16.67
N SER A 31 8.76 5.73 -17.36
CA SER A 31 7.70 6.51 -16.71
C SER A 31 6.65 5.60 -16.06
N ILE A 32 6.22 4.55 -16.76
CA ILE A 32 5.24 3.59 -16.27
C ILE A 32 5.83 2.73 -15.14
N GLU A 33 7.08 2.28 -15.27
CA GLU A 33 7.80 1.60 -14.18
C GLU A 33 7.85 2.45 -12.91
N PHE A 34 8.14 3.75 -13.04
CA PHE A 34 8.12 4.67 -11.92
C PHE A 34 6.73 4.77 -11.27
N ASN A 35 5.68 4.84 -12.08
CA ASN A 35 4.29 4.88 -11.58
C ASN A 35 3.92 3.60 -10.84
N ILE A 36 4.31 2.43 -11.36
CA ILE A 36 4.12 1.13 -10.71
C ILE A 36 4.82 1.09 -9.34
N LEU A 37 6.09 1.50 -9.29
CA LEU A 37 6.86 1.51 -8.04
C LEU A 37 6.24 2.47 -7.02
N ASN A 38 5.84 3.66 -7.44
CA ASN A 38 5.20 4.64 -6.58
C ASN A 38 3.87 4.11 -6.02
N PHE A 39 3.03 3.51 -6.87
CA PHE A 39 1.78 2.87 -6.46
C PHE A 39 2.00 1.80 -5.38
N LEU A 40 2.94 0.87 -5.61
CA LEU A 40 3.24 -0.20 -4.66
C LEU A 40 3.80 0.32 -3.33
N ASN A 41 4.60 1.39 -3.36
CA ASN A 41 5.13 2.01 -2.14
C ASN A 41 4.03 2.72 -1.35
N ASN A 42 3.16 3.47 -2.02
CA ASN A 42 2.04 4.16 -1.37
C ASN A 42 1.09 3.18 -0.67
N ILE A 43 0.83 2.00 -1.26
CA ILE A 43 0.02 0.95 -0.63
C ILE A 43 0.70 0.40 0.63
N LYS A 44 2.02 0.20 0.60
CA LYS A 44 2.77 -0.25 1.78
C LYS A 44 2.72 0.77 2.90
N ASP A 45 2.95 2.03 2.57
CA ASP A 45 2.97 3.12 3.55
C ASP A 45 1.58 3.35 4.15
N PHE A 46 0.53 3.30 3.32
CA PHE A 46 -0.84 3.40 3.80
C PHE A 46 -1.18 2.27 4.78
N ARG A 47 -0.85 1.01 4.45
CA ARG A 47 -1.12 -0.13 5.35
C ARG A 47 -0.33 -0.05 6.64
N LYS A 48 0.94 0.34 6.57
CA LYS A 48 1.77 0.55 7.76
C LYS A 48 1.15 1.61 8.69
N ASN A 49 0.65 2.72 8.11
CA ASN A 49 -0.03 3.75 8.88
C ASN A 49 -1.33 3.25 9.53
N VAL A 50 -2.10 2.40 8.84
CA VAL A 50 -3.32 1.80 9.40
C VAL A 50 -2.99 0.83 10.53
N GLU A 51 -2.01 -0.06 10.35
CA GLU A 51 -1.55 -0.99 11.40
C GLU A 51 -1.04 -0.23 12.64
N ASP A 52 -0.23 0.82 12.43
CA ASP A 52 0.26 1.69 13.52
C ASP A 52 -0.88 2.44 14.25
N PHE A 53 -1.96 2.79 13.53
CA PHE A 53 -3.12 3.44 14.12
C PHE A 53 -3.97 2.46 14.94
N ASP A 54 -4.20 1.26 14.42
CA ASP A 54 -4.94 0.20 15.12
C ASP A 54 -4.19 -0.25 16.38
N GLU A 55 -2.85 -0.37 16.34
CA GLU A 55 -2.05 -0.70 17.52
C GLU A 55 -2.17 0.36 18.62
N LYS A 56 -2.14 1.65 18.25
CA LYS A 56 -2.35 2.76 19.20
C LYS A 56 -3.77 2.77 19.76
N ALA A 57 -4.78 2.51 18.94
CA ALA A 57 -6.18 2.44 19.36
C ALA A 57 -6.40 1.27 20.32
N ALA A 58 -5.86 0.09 20.02
CA ALA A 58 -5.90 -1.08 20.88
C ALA A 58 -5.21 -0.80 22.22
N THR A 59 -3.99 -0.25 22.19
CA THR A 59 -3.24 0.12 23.40
C THR A 59 -4.02 1.12 24.26
N ALA A 60 -4.64 2.14 23.66
CA ALA A 60 -5.47 3.10 24.37
C ALA A 60 -6.70 2.43 25.02
N GLN A 61 -7.34 1.47 24.35
CA GLN A 61 -8.43 0.69 24.94
C GLN A 61 -7.96 -0.19 26.12
N PHE A 62 -6.79 -0.83 26.02
CA PHE A 62 -6.24 -1.65 27.10
C PHE A 62 -5.82 -0.85 28.33
N VAL A 63 -5.26 0.34 28.14
CA VAL A 63 -4.95 1.29 29.22
C VAL A 63 -6.25 1.78 29.87
N ARG A 64 -7.26 2.15 29.08
CA ARG A 64 -8.56 2.62 29.59
C ARG A 64 -9.37 1.54 30.31
N ALA A 65 -9.20 0.28 29.91
CA ALA A 65 -9.78 -0.89 30.58
C ALA A 65 -9.02 -1.32 31.86
N GLY A 66 -7.95 -0.60 32.24
CA GLY A 66 -7.20 -0.85 33.49
C GLY A 66 -6.36 -2.12 33.50
N LYS A 67 -6.14 -2.78 32.35
CA LYS A 67 -5.36 -4.03 32.25
C LYS A 67 -3.85 -3.81 32.09
N LEU A 68 -3.45 -2.65 31.57
CA LEU A 68 -2.05 -2.21 31.58
C LEU A 68 -1.88 -1.16 32.67
N LYS A 69 -1.12 -1.50 33.73
CA LYS A 69 -0.64 -0.49 34.68
C LYS A 69 0.52 0.27 34.02
N SER A 70 0.46 1.60 34.14
CA SER A 70 1.53 2.53 33.78
C SER A 70 2.87 2.14 34.40
#